data_AF-A0A3B0SJK9-F1
#
_entry.id   AF-A0A3B0SJK9-F1
#
_cell.length_a   1.000
_cell.length_b   1.000
_cell.length_c   1.000
_cell.angle_alpha   90.00
_cell.angle_beta   90.00
_cell.angle_gamma   90.00
#
_symmetry.space_group_name_H-M   'P 1'
#
loop_
_entity.id
_entity.type
_entity.pdbx_description
1 polymer ?
#
loop_
_entity_poly.entity_id
_entity_poly.type
_entity_poly.pdbx_seq_one_letter_code
_entity_poly.pdbx_strand_id
1 'polypeptide(L)'
;MNNTIVAVSMSALVLAGCAGRNANPVAEVQPGDAALTCRQLSNEVQVNNQAIFGLIGEKKKSQGGNVAAGVGAVIFLPALFFMNVKGAAGEEARAYQRRNQGLISRYNAKGCKPEIRTMTDADYVKAQQAAREQKTAEELVEE
;
A
#
# COMPACT_ATOMS: atom_id res chain seq x y z
N MET A 1 -46.75 1.85 -18.04
CA MET A 1 -45.43 1.64 -17.41
C MET A 1 -44.38 2.22 -18.32
N ASN A 2 -43.78 3.35 -17.93
CA ASN A 2 -42.95 4.16 -18.82
C ASN A 2 -41.59 3.49 -19.10
N ASN A 3 -41.25 3.39 -20.38
CA ASN A 3 -39.99 2.83 -20.88
C ASN A 3 -38.75 3.59 -20.35
N THR A 4 -38.94 4.83 -19.91
CA THR A 4 -37.89 5.67 -19.30
C THR A 4 -37.47 5.21 -17.90
N ILE A 5 -38.35 4.57 -17.14
CA ILE A 5 -38.03 4.09 -15.78
C ILE A 5 -37.09 2.86 -15.86
N VAL A 6 -37.29 2.00 -16.85
CA VAL A 6 -36.46 0.80 -17.06
C VAL A 6 -35.04 1.17 -17.45
N ALA A 7 -34.87 2.13 -18.36
CA ALA A 7 -33.55 2.59 -18.82
C ALA A 7 -32.71 3.19 -17.68
N VAL A 8 -33.31 3.99 -16.81
CA VAL A 8 -32.62 4.61 -15.65
C VAL A 8 -32.20 3.56 -14.63
N SER A 9 -33.04 2.53 -14.40
CA SER A 9 -32.73 1.46 -13.45
C SER A 9 -31.57 0.56 -13.91
N MET A 10 -31.41 0.37 -15.23
CA MET A 10 -30.39 -0.50 -15.80
C MET A 10 -29.00 0.14 -15.80
N SER A 11 -28.91 1.47 -15.94
CA SER A 11 -27.64 2.20 -15.84
C SER A 11 -27.07 2.20 -14.42
N ALA A 12 -27.91 2.19 -13.38
CA ALA A 12 -27.45 2.21 -11.99
C ALA A 12 -26.73 0.90 -11.57
N LEU A 13 -27.05 -0.23 -12.22
CA LEU A 13 -26.42 -1.53 -11.93
C LEU A 13 -24.99 -1.65 -12.49
N VAL A 14 -24.66 -0.89 -13.53
CA VAL A 14 -23.35 -0.96 -14.20
C VAL A 14 -22.26 -0.21 -13.41
N LEU A 15 -22.62 0.81 -12.62
CA LEU A 15 -21.66 1.57 -11.81
C LEU A 15 -21.27 0.88 -10.48
N ALA A 16 -21.98 -0.18 -10.07
CA ALA A 16 -21.68 -0.91 -8.84
C ALA A 16 -20.49 -1.90 -8.97
N GLY A 17 -19.91 -2.05 -10.16
CA GLY A 17 -18.97 -3.13 -10.49
C GLY A 17 -17.47 -2.87 -10.32
N CYS A 18 -17.02 -1.66 -10.00
CA CYS A 18 -15.58 -1.34 -9.85
C CYS A 18 -15.20 -0.93 -8.42
N ALA A 19 -15.75 -1.62 -7.42
CA ALA A 19 -15.20 -1.52 -6.07
C ALA A 19 -13.80 -2.15 -6.05
N GLY A 20 -12.77 -1.38 -5.68
CA GLY A 20 -11.39 -1.82 -5.67
C GLY A 20 -11.15 -3.08 -4.81
N ARG A 21 -10.01 -3.73 -5.02
CA ARG A 21 -9.61 -4.95 -4.29
C ARG A 21 -9.52 -4.67 -2.78
N ASN A 22 -10.02 -5.60 -1.97
CA ASN A 22 -9.82 -5.60 -0.51
C ASN A 22 -8.36 -5.95 -0.17
N ALA A 23 -7.80 -5.29 0.85
CA ALA A 23 -6.48 -5.63 1.36
C ALA A 23 -6.49 -7.04 1.98
N ASN A 24 -5.45 -7.82 1.71
CA ASN A 24 -5.18 -9.11 2.34
C ASN A 24 -3.82 -9.07 3.05
N PRO A 25 -3.73 -8.43 4.25
CA PRO A 25 -2.47 -8.24 4.94
C PRO A 25 -1.89 -9.58 5.45
N VAL A 26 -0.58 -9.76 5.27
CA VAL A 26 0.15 -10.89 5.84
C VAL A 26 0.22 -10.79 7.37
N ALA A 27 0.18 -11.93 8.05
CA ALA A 27 0.39 -11.99 9.49
C ALA A 27 1.83 -11.60 9.85
N GLU A 28 1.98 -10.75 10.87
CA GLU A 28 3.28 -10.27 11.33
C GLU A 28 4.15 -11.42 11.86
N VAL A 29 3.55 -12.35 12.60
CA VAL A 29 4.18 -13.58 13.10
C VAL A 29 3.44 -14.78 12.53
N GLN A 30 4.18 -15.72 11.95
CA GLN A 30 3.65 -16.96 11.40
C GLN A 30 4.06 -18.17 12.25
N PRO A 31 3.22 -19.22 12.30
CA PRO A 31 3.61 -20.50 12.88
C PRO A 31 4.88 -21.03 12.21
N GLY A 32 5.88 -21.40 13.00
CA GLY A 32 7.16 -21.91 12.50
C GLY A 32 8.28 -20.86 12.37
N ASP A 33 7.99 -19.56 12.51
CA ASP A 33 9.03 -18.51 12.46
C ASP A 33 10.15 -18.73 13.49
N ALA A 34 9.85 -19.38 14.61
CA ALA A 34 10.84 -19.72 15.64
C ALA A 34 11.88 -20.76 15.18
N ALA A 35 11.46 -21.69 14.32
CA ALA A 35 12.28 -22.80 13.82
C ALA A 35 13.16 -22.40 12.62
N LEU A 36 12.98 -21.20 12.07
CA LEU A 36 13.74 -20.74 10.90
C LEU A 36 15.24 -20.60 11.22
N THR A 37 16.05 -21.05 10.27
CA THR A 37 17.51 -20.85 10.24
C THR A 37 17.86 -19.44 9.77
N CYS A 38 19.09 -18.98 10.03
CA CYS A 38 19.57 -17.67 9.57
C CYS A 38 19.38 -17.47 8.05
N ARG A 39 19.67 -18.50 7.25
CA ARG A 39 19.48 -18.48 5.79
C ARG A 39 18.01 -18.36 5.39
N GLN A 40 17.12 -19.04 6.11
CA GLN A 40 15.69 -18.97 5.84
C GLN A 40 15.13 -17.61 6.24
N LEU A 41 15.53 -17.06 7.39
CA LEU A 41 15.13 -15.72 7.83
C LEU A 41 15.58 -14.63 6.85
N SER A 42 16.84 -14.67 6.38
CA SER A 42 17.32 -13.67 5.41
C SER A 42 16.62 -13.81 4.06
N ASN A 43 16.31 -15.03 3.63
CA ASN A 43 15.54 -15.27 2.41
C ASN A 43 14.10 -14.75 2.55
N GLU A 44 13.43 -15.03 3.66
CA GLU A 44 12.07 -14.55 3.92
C GLU A 44 12.00 -13.01 3.89
N VAL A 45 12.98 -12.33 4.51
CA VAL A 45 13.09 -10.87 4.44
C VAL A 45 13.24 -10.38 2.99
N GLN A 46 14.05 -11.05 2.17
CA GLN A 46 14.21 -10.70 0.76
C GLN A 46 12.93 -10.92 -0.06
N VAL A 47 12.25 -12.05 0.13
CA VAL A 47 10.97 -12.35 -0.52
C VAL A 47 9.91 -11.32 -0.15
N ASN A 48 9.80 -10.97 1.14
CA ASN A 48 8.88 -9.93 1.60
C ASN A 48 9.22 -8.55 1.01
N ASN A 49 10.51 -8.21 0.86
CA ASN A 49 10.93 -6.97 0.22
C ASN A 49 10.52 -6.92 -1.25
N GLN A 50 10.63 -8.03 -1.99
CA GLN A 50 10.16 -8.11 -3.37
C GLN A 50 8.64 -7.89 -3.47
N ALA A 51 7.87 -8.47 -2.54
CA ALA A 51 6.43 -8.22 -2.45
C ALA A 51 6.11 -6.74 -2.20
N ILE A 52 6.84 -6.09 -1.28
CA ILE A 52 6.70 -4.64 -1.02
C ILE A 52 6.93 -3.82 -2.30
N PHE A 53 7.98 -4.11 -3.07
CA PHE A 53 8.26 -3.40 -4.33
C PHE A 53 7.14 -3.58 -5.36
N GLY A 54 6.59 -4.80 -5.49
CA GLY A 54 5.44 -5.06 -6.36
C GLY A 54 4.22 -4.23 -5.97
N LEU A 55 3.91 -4.17 -4.67
CA LEU A 55 2.78 -3.41 -4.13
C LEU A 55 2.95 -1.89 -4.28
N ILE A 56 4.18 -1.37 -4.19
CA ILE A 56 4.47 0.04 -4.49
C ILE A 56 4.19 0.34 -5.97
N GLY A 57 4.52 -0.58 -6.88
CA GLY A 57 4.18 -0.48 -8.30
C GLY A 57 2.66 -0.45 -8.54
N GLU A 58 1.91 -1.33 -7.87
CA GLU A 58 0.43 -1.36 -7.92
C GLU A 58 -0.17 -0.05 -7.42
N LYS A 59 0.36 0.50 -6.33
CA LYS A 59 -0.07 1.79 -5.77
C LYS A 59 0.14 2.94 -6.77
N LYS A 60 1.31 3.01 -7.43
CA LYS A 60 1.59 4.03 -8.45
C LYS A 60 0.63 3.91 -9.65
N LYS A 61 0.40 2.69 -10.14
CA LYS A 61 -0.55 2.43 -11.25
C LYS A 61 -1.99 2.79 -10.88
N SER A 62 -2.40 2.54 -9.64
CA SER A 62 -3.75 2.87 -9.14
C SER A 62 -3.95 4.36 -8.89
N GLN A 63 -2.88 5.11 -8.64
CA GLN A 63 -2.92 6.57 -8.46
C GLN A 63 -2.76 7.37 -9.76
N GLY A 64 -2.11 6.80 -10.78
CA GLY A 64 -1.87 7.44 -12.08
C GLY A 64 -3.10 7.55 -13.00
N GLY A 65 -4.30 7.21 -12.52
CA GLY A 65 -5.52 7.17 -13.32
C GLY A 65 -6.16 8.54 -13.53
N ASN A 66 -6.46 9.30 -12.48
CA ASN A 66 -7.21 10.56 -12.57
C ASN A 66 -7.12 11.35 -11.24
N VAL A 67 -6.02 12.03 -10.95
CA VAL A 67 -6.07 13.18 -10.01
C VAL A 67 -6.52 14.41 -10.82
N ALA A 68 -7.69 14.28 -11.44
CA ALA A 68 -8.41 15.36 -12.09
C ALA A 68 -9.70 15.58 -11.28
N ALA A 69 -9.56 16.03 -10.04
CA ALA A 69 -10.68 16.42 -9.17
C ALA A 69 -10.32 17.71 -8.43
N GLY A 70 -9.82 18.70 -9.18
CA GLY A 70 -9.43 20.01 -8.67
C GLY A 70 -10.35 21.15 -9.09
N VAL A 71 -11.54 20.88 -9.66
CA VAL A 71 -12.50 21.94 -10.01
C VAL A 71 -13.89 21.56 -9.52
N GLY A 72 -14.27 22.09 -8.37
CA GLY A 72 -15.67 22.14 -7.90
C GLY A 72 -16.10 21.08 -6.88
N ALA A 73 -15.45 20.99 -5.71
CA ALA A 73 -15.93 20.14 -4.63
C ALA A 73 -17.16 20.75 -3.93
N VAL A 74 -18.35 20.52 -4.49
CA VAL A 74 -19.55 20.38 -3.66
C VAL A 74 -19.29 19.18 -2.77
N ILE A 75 -19.25 19.39 -1.45
CA ILE A 75 -19.14 18.33 -0.44
C ILE A 75 -20.42 17.48 -0.51
N PHE A 76 -20.45 16.53 -1.42
CA PHE A 76 -21.42 15.45 -1.44
C PHE A 76 -20.91 14.38 -0.47
N LEU A 77 -21.70 14.07 0.57
CA LEU A 77 -21.45 13.00 1.54
C LEU A 77 -20.87 11.69 0.94
N PRO A 78 -21.26 11.24 -0.28
CA PRO A 78 -20.67 10.07 -0.93
C PRO A 78 -19.14 10.13 -1.09
N ALA A 79 -18.55 11.30 -1.31
CA ALA A 79 -17.09 11.44 -1.50
C ALA A 79 -16.29 11.09 -0.23
N LEU A 80 -16.88 11.25 0.95
CA LEU A 80 -16.25 10.83 2.22
C LEU A 80 -16.11 9.31 2.33
N PHE A 81 -16.99 8.53 1.69
CA PHE A 81 -16.89 7.06 1.68
C PHE A 81 -15.73 6.55 0.82
N PHE A 82 -15.29 7.30 -0.19
CA PHE A 82 -14.17 6.93 -1.06
C PHE A 82 -12.80 7.42 -0.56
N MET A 83 -12.75 8.17 0.55
CA MET A 83 -11.48 8.65 1.11
C MET A 83 -10.84 7.64 2.10
N ASN A 84 -11.57 6.60 2.50
CA ASN A 84 -11.06 5.53 3.39
C ASN A 84 -10.54 4.28 2.66
N VAL A 85 -10.59 4.23 1.32
CA VAL A 85 -9.80 3.23 0.58
C VAL A 85 -8.33 3.66 0.56
N LYS A 86 -7.70 3.71 1.75
CA LYS A 86 -6.23 3.67 1.85
C LYS A 86 -5.80 2.44 1.04
N GLY A 87 -5.35 2.66 -0.20
CA GLY A 87 -5.31 1.62 -1.22
C GLY A 87 -4.74 0.30 -0.71
N ALA A 88 -5.40 -0.81 -1.03
CA ALA A 88 -5.09 -2.16 -0.54
C ALA A 88 -3.59 -2.49 -0.59
N ALA A 89 -2.94 -2.14 -1.70
CA ALA A 89 -1.50 -2.35 -1.88
C ALA A 89 -0.64 -1.64 -0.82
N GLY A 90 -1.03 -0.45 -0.38
CA GLY A 90 -0.32 0.28 0.67
C GLY A 90 -0.49 -0.34 2.06
N GLU A 91 -1.64 -0.96 2.34
CA GLU A 91 -1.85 -1.69 3.59
C GLU A 91 -1.08 -3.00 3.64
N GLU A 92 -1.08 -3.74 2.54
CA GLU A 92 -0.29 -4.97 2.39
C GLU A 92 1.21 -4.68 2.47
N ALA A 93 1.69 -3.60 1.86
CA ALA A 93 3.10 -3.22 1.96
C ALA A 93 3.51 -2.94 3.41
N ARG A 94 2.65 -2.25 4.18
CA ARG A 94 2.88 -2.03 5.62
C ARG A 94 2.86 -3.34 6.43
N ALA A 95 2.00 -4.28 6.07
CA ALA A 95 1.97 -5.59 6.71
C ALA A 95 3.28 -6.37 6.50
N TYR A 96 3.81 -6.38 5.27
CA TYR A 96 5.13 -6.97 4.98
C TYR A 96 6.27 -6.25 5.71
N GLN A 97 6.21 -4.93 5.84
CA GLN A 97 7.20 -4.15 6.60
C GLN A 97 7.24 -4.56 8.08
N ARG A 98 6.08 -4.66 8.74
CA ARG A 98 6.00 -5.10 10.14
C ARG A 98 6.50 -6.54 10.32
N ARG A 99 6.10 -7.45 9.43
CA ARG A 99 6.64 -8.82 9.42
C ARG A 99 8.17 -8.83 9.34
N ASN A 100 8.75 -8.03 8.44
CA ASN A 100 10.19 -7.92 8.31
C ASN A 100 10.88 -7.38 9.56
N GLN A 101 10.28 -6.43 10.27
CA GLN A 101 10.82 -5.95 11.56
C GLN A 101 10.91 -7.12 12.58
N GLY A 102 9.87 -7.94 12.68
CA GLY A 102 9.88 -9.13 13.53
C GLY A 102 10.90 -10.18 13.11
N LEU A 103 11.02 -10.48 11.81
CA LEU A 103 11.99 -11.44 11.28
C LEU A 103 13.44 -10.99 11.48
N ILE A 104 13.72 -9.70 11.26
CA ILE A 104 15.05 -9.13 11.46
C ILE A 104 15.42 -9.14 12.95
N SER A 105 14.48 -8.79 13.84
CA SER A 105 14.71 -8.91 15.28
C SER A 105 15.11 -10.33 15.68
N ARG A 106 14.41 -11.36 15.16
CA ARG A 106 14.76 -12.77 15.37
C ARG A 106 16.11 -13.15 14.76
N TYR A 107 16.40 -12.67 13.55
CA TYR A 107 17.67 -12.92 12.87
C TYR A 107 18.85 -12.37 13.67
N ASN A 108 18.74 -11.13 14.16
CA ASN A 108 19.77 -10.49 14.98
C ASN A 108 19.88 -11.16 16.36
N ALA A 109 18.76 -11.53 16.98
CA ALA A 109 18.74 -12.26 18.25
C ALA A 109 19.41 -13.65 18.16
N LYS A 110 19.34 -14.31 17.00
CA LYS A 110 20.07 -15.57 16.71
C LYS A 110 21.57 -15.36 16.45
N GLY A 111 22.07 -14.13 16.43
CA GLY A 111 23.48 -13.82 16.15
C GLY A 111 23.89 -14.09 14.69
N CYS A 112 22.92 -14.07 13.77
CA CYS A 112 23.19 -14.30 12.35
C CYS A 112 24.06 -13.18 11.75
N LYS A 113 24.86 -13.51 10.73
CA LYS A 113 25.78 -12.55 10.07
C LYS A 113 25.60 -12.50 8.55
N PRO A 114 25.73 -11.32 7.92
CA PRO A 114 25.89 -10.00 8.54
C PRO A 114 24.60 -9.55 9.24
N GLU A 115 24.70 -8.62 10.20
CA GLU A 115 23.54 -8.04 10.87
C GLU A 115 22.66 -7.28 9.86
N ILE A 116 21.34 -7.47 9.93
CA ILE A 116 20.40 -6.77 9.08
C ILE A 116 19.80 -5.62 9.88
N ARG A 117 19.85 -4.40 9.33
CA ARG A 117 19.20 -3.23 9.95
C ARG A 117 17.72 -3.21 9.60
N THR A 118 16.86 -3.07 10.62
CA THR A 118 15.43 -2.78 10.41
C THR A 118 15.27 -1.33 9.96
N MET A 119 14.55 -1.10 8.87
CA MET A 119 14.07 0.23 8.52
C MET A 119 12.90 0.57 9.45
N THR A 120 13.10 1.57 10.30
CA THR A 120 12.09 1.96 11.30
C THR A 120 11.00 2.82 10.65
N ASP A 121 9.84 2.95 11.31
CA ASP A 121 8.78 3.85 10.84
C ASP A 121 9.27 5.31 10.74
N ALA A 122 10.21 5.70 11.60
CA ALA A 122 10.87 7.00 11.55
C ALA A 122 11.74 7.16 10.29
N ASP A 123 12.50 6.13 9.91
CA ASP A 123 13.30 6.14 8.67
C ASP A 123 12.40 6.21 7.43
N TYR A 124 11.24 5.54 7.46
CA TYR A 124 10.24 5.59 6.40
C TYR A 124 9.58 6.97 6.25
N VAL A 125 9.22 7.62 7.36
CA VAL A 125 8.66 8.98 7.34
C VAL A 125 9.69 9.97 6.78
N LYS A 126 10.96 9.89 7.22
CA LYS A 126 12.05 10.72 6.69
C LYS A 126 12.26 10.51 5.19
N ALA A 127 12.29 9.25 4.74
CA ALA A 127 12.43 8.94 3.32
C ALA A 127 11.25 9.47 2.48
N GLN A 128 10.02 9.39 3.00
CA GLN A 128 8.85 9.95 2.32
C GLN A 128 8.81 11.47 2.30
N GLN A 129 9.26 12.14 3.37
CA GLN A 129 9.38 13.60 3.40
C GLN A 129 10.40 14.08 2.36
N ALA A 130 11.59 13.45 2.32
CA ALA A 130 12.59 13.74 1.30
C ALA A 130 12.06 13.53 -0.13
N ALA A 131 11.30 12.46 -0.38
CA ALA A 131 10.69 12.21 -1.68
C ALA A 131 9.58 13.22 -2.05
N ARG A 132 8.81 13.73 -1.07
CA ARG A 132 7.81 14.78 -1.29
C ARG A 132 8.45 16.14 -1.58
N GLU A 133 9.51 16.48 -0.86
CA GLU A 133 10.29 17.70 -1.09
C GLU A 133 10.89 17.71 -2.50
N GLN A 134 11.48 16.59 -2.94
CA GLN A 134 11.97 16.43 -4.32
C GLN A 134 10.88 16.64 -5.37
N LYS A 135 9.70 16.04 -5.17
CA LYS A 135 8.59 16.17 -6.10
C LYS A 135 8.01 17.58 -6.15
N THR A 136 8.00 18.28 -5.02
CA THR A 136 7.58 19.69 -4.93
C THR A 136 8.59 20.59 -5.64
N ALA A 137 9.88 20.29 -5.55
CA ALA A 137 10.92 21.01 -6.28
C ALA A 137 10.85 20.79 -7.81
N GLU A 138 10.49 19.58 -8.27
CA GLU A 138 10.25 19.28 -9.69
C GLU A 138 9.03 20.03 -10.24
N GLU A 139 7.92 20.07 -9.49
CA GLU A 139 6.68 20.76 -9.91
C GLU A 139 6.87 22.29 -10.01
N LEU A 140 7.74 22.87 -9.18
CA LEU A 140 8.12 24.30 -9.23
C LEU A 140 9.09 24.66 -10.38
N VAL A 141 9.67 23.67 -11.05
CA VAL A 141 10.58 23.87 -12.21
C VAL A 141 9.83 23.74 -13.55
N GLU A 142 8.60 23.21 -13.53
CA GLU A 142 7.73 23.07 -14.71
C GLU A 142 6.71 24.23 -14.88
N GLU A 143 6.69 25.22 -13.99
CA GLU A 143 5.97 26.51 -14.15
C GLU A 143 6.83 27.62 -14.76
#